data_AF-A0A976SKW8-F1
#
_entry.id   AF-A0A976SKW8-F1
#
_cell.length_a   1.000
_cell.length_b   1.000
_cell.length_c   1.000
_cell.angle_alpha   90.00
_cell.angle_beta   90.00
_cell.angle_gamma   90.00
#
_symmetry.space_group_name_H-M   'P 1'
#
loop_
_entity.id
_entity.type
_entity.pdbx_description
1 polymer ?
#
loop_
_entity_poly.entity_id
_entity_poly.type
_entity_poly.pdbx_seq_one_letter_code
_entity_poly.pdbx_strand_id
1 'polypeptide(L)'
;MLEQIEDPFMDTDDNIYDNDDTEYFKNITEVDLKKISDQYVEYLKLIKDNWSSCHASKMLNKNLLRYIVLRFRQLSAPLRVRILTSFLYIKEYLRIDCQKQLVRILKFAETDANEWVRKMGKLVKPYINTGIIDLRLIDTETAFRIITFLDEKLLESGDAEYVRKSGIDEVHICNPNDFDFEHMNEIIKDDEYTLYTPRHNFDYLGETIEKRGLYSLRESYNH
;
A
#
# COMPACT_ATOMS: atom_id res chain seq x y z
N MET A 1 7.16 27.22 38.01
CA MET A 1 7.35 27.29 36.55
C MET A 1 7.42 25.86 36.07
N LEU A 2 6.37 25.37 35.40
CA LEU A 2 6.40 24.08 34.74
C LEU A 2 7.24 24.27 33.48
N GLU A 3 8.40 23.59 33.40
CA GLU A 3 9.17 23.52 32.17
C GLU A 3 8.25 22.95 31.07
N GLN A 4 7.96 23.77 30.06
CA GLN A 4 7.31 23.29 28.86
C GLN A 4 8.31 22.37 28.17
N ILE A 5 8.07 21.06 28.27
CA ILE A 5 8.78 20.07 27.47
C ILE A 5 8.32 20.29 26.03
N GLU A 6 9.11 21.04 25.26
CA GLU A 6 8.92 21.14 23.83
C GLU A 6 9.13 19.76 23.23
N ASP A 7 8.06 19.19 22.67
CA ASP A 7 8.15 17.94 21.94
C ASP A 7 9.00 18.18 20.67
N PRO A 8 10.18 17.55 20.54
CA PRO A 8 11.08 17.76 19.42
C PRO A 8 10.48 17.28 18.08
N PHE A 9 9.34 16.61 18.14
CA PHE A 9 8.55 16.15 17.00
C PHE A 9 7.28 16.99 16.75
N MET A 10 7.13 18.16 17.36
CA MET A 10 6.09 19.12 16.93
C MET A 10 6.62 20.00 15.80
N ASP A 11 5.96 19.97 14.65
CA ASP A 11 6.25 20.91 13.56
C ASP A 11 5.73 22.30 13.99
N THR A 12 6.57 23.32 14.06
CA THR A 12 6.27 24.64 14.66
C THR A 12 5.77 25.67 13.65
N ASP A 13 5.40 25.24 12.44
CA ASP A 13 4.88 26.11 11.37
C ASP A 13 3.48 26.66 11.77
N ASP A 14 3.48 27.77 12.51
CA ASP A 14 2.33 28.38 13.22
C ASP A 14 1.09 28.66 12.35
N ASN A 15 1.24 28.74 11.02
CA ASN A 15 0.15 29.05 10.09
C ASN A 15 -0.72 27.85 9.69
N ILE A 16 -0.38 26.63 10.11
CA ILE A 16 -1.11 25.42 9.69
C ILE A 16 -1.92 24.80 10.83
N TYR A 17 -1.68 25.21 12.08
CA TYR A 17 -2.37 24.72 13.27
C TYR A 17 -3.66 25.48 13.54
N ASP A 18 -4.77 24.88 13.15
CA ASP A 18 -6.07 25.31 13.66
C ASP A 18 -6.07 25.15 15.20
N ASN A 19 -6.51 26.20 15.90
CA ASN A 19 -6.29 26.40 17.33
C ASN A 19 -6.81 25.22 18.18
N ASP A 20 -7.86 24.55 17.70
CA ASP A 20 -8.60 23.47 18.38
C ASP A 20 -7.77 22.20 18.66
N ASP A 21 -6.95 21.72 17.71
CA ASP A 21 -6.13 20.51 17.95
C ASP A 21 -4.91 20.83 18.82
N THR A 22 -4.34 22.03 18.71
CA THR A 22 -3.23 22.48 19.55
C THR A 22 -3.69 22.76 20.99
N GLU A 23 -4.88 23.32 21.16
CA GLU A 23 -5.53 23.52 22.44
C GLU A 23 -5.89 22.18 23.11
N TYR A 24 -6.32 21.18 22.33
CA TYR A 24 -6.54 19.82 22.84
C TYR A 24 -5.29 19.25 23.51
N PHE A 25 -4.11 19.37 22.89
CA PHE A 25 -2.86 18.86 23.46
C PHE A 25 -2.29 19.73 24.58
N LYS A 26 -2.68 21.00 24.68
CA LYS A 26 -2.34 21.84 25.85
C LYS A 26 -3.10 21.42 27.11
N ASN A 27 -4.31 20.88 26.94
CA ASN A 27 -5.23 20.55 28.04
C ASN A 27 -5.25 19.06 28.41
N ILE A 28 -4.51 18.21 27.69
CA ILE A 28 -4.47 16.77 27.95
C ILE A 28 -3.56 16.45 29.16
N THR A 29 -3.90 15.40 29.90
CA THR A 29 -3.03 14.91 30.98
C THR A 29 -1.77 14.26 30.41
N GLU A 30 -0.66 14.32 31.15
CA GLU A 30 0.60 13.67 30.77
C GLU A 30 0.43 12.16 30.58
N VAL A 31 -0.40 11.53 31.41
CA VAL A 31 -0.71 10.09 31.34
C VAL A 31 -1.40 9.75 30.02
N ASP A 32 -2.37 10.55 29.59
CA ASP A 32 -3.10 10.28 28.35
C ASP A 32 -2.27 10.65 27.12
N LEU A 33 -1.43 11.68 27.21
CA LEU A 33 -0.46 12.00 26.16
C LEU A 33 0.50 10.83 25.94
N LYS A 34 1.02 10.24 27.04
CA LYS A 34 1.89 9.06 26.96
C LYS A 34 1.19 7.88 26.28
N LYS A 35 -0.07 7.59 26.64
CA LYS A 35 -0.85 6.53 25.97
C LYS A 35 -0.99 6.77 24.47
N ILE A 36 -1.27 8.00 24.04
CA ILE A 36 -1.40 8.33 22.61
C ILE A 36 -0.03 8.18 21.91
N SER A 37 1.05 8.61 22.57
CA SER A 37 2.41 8.43 22.06
C SER A 37 2.77 6.95 21.88
N ASP A 38 2.46 6.11 22.87
CA ASP A 38 2.68 4.66 22.79
C ASP A 38 1.86 4.02 21.65
N GLN A 39 0.59 4.42 21.50
CA GLN A 39 -0.27 3.99 20.39
C GLN A 39 0.31 4.43 19.03
N TYR A 40 0.86 5.63 18.95
CA TYR A 40 1.50 6.13 17.73
C TYR A 40 2.73 5.32 17.37
N VAL A 41 3.58 4.98 18.35
CA VAL A 41 4.75 4.12 18.12
C VAL A 41 4.33 2.74 17.63
N GLU A 42 3.30 2.15 18.21
CA GLU A 42 2.76 0.85 17.77
C GLU A 42 2.17 0.93 16.35
N TYR A 43 1.42 1.98 16.05
CA TYR A 43 0.92 2.26 14.70
C TYR A 43 2.07 2.39 13.69
N LEU A 44 3.13 3.14 14.03
CA LEU A 44 4.33 3.28 13.19
C LEU A 44 5.04 1.94 12.95
N LYS A 45 5.11 1.06 13.96
CA LYS A 45 5.66 -0.29 13.79
C LYS A 45 4.84 -1.10 12.80
N LEU A 46 3.51 -1.05 12.89
CA LEU A 46 2.65 -1.74 11.93
C LEU A 46 2.92 -1.25 10.51
N ILE A 47 2.82 0.06 10.24
CA ILE A 47 3.04 0.60 8.89
C ILE A 47 4.49 0.47 8.41
N LYS A 48 5.45 0.10 9.27
CA LYS A 48 6.83 -0.16 8.85
C LYS A 48 6.95 -1.47 8.05
N ASP A 49 6.05 -2.42 8.26
CA ASP A 49 6.01 -3.66 7.48
C ASP A 49 5.31 -3.42 6.13
N ASN A 50 5.74 -4.14 5.09
CA ASN A 50 5.09 -4.04 3.78
C ASN A 50 3.66 -4.61 3.86
N TRP A 51 2.69 -3.97 3.18
CA TRP A 51 1.30 -4.44 3.05
C TRP A 51 0.46 -4.53 4.34
N SER A 52 0.91 -3.92 5.43
CA SER A 52 0.21 -3.92 6.73
C SER A 52 -0.79 -2.77 6.93
N SER A 53 -0.95 -1.88 5.95
CA SER A 53 -1.79 -0.66 6.06
C SER A 53 -3.24 -0.96 6.47
N CYS A 54 -3.79 -2.12 6.11
CA CYS A 54 -5.13 -2.54 6.53
C CYS A 54 -5.20 -2.88 8.02
N HIS A 55 -4.14 -3.45 8.60
CA HIS A 55 -4.04 -3.74 10.03
C HIS A 55 -3.80 -2.45 10.81
N ALA A 56 -2.90 -1.60 10.33
CA ALA A 56 -2.61 -0.30 10.93
C ALA A 56 -3.85 0.59 10.99
N SER A 57 -4.70 0.56 9.95
CA SER A 57 -5.95 1.31 9.92
C SER A 57 -6.88 0.99 11.11
N LYS A 58 -6.87 -0.25 11.62
CA LYS A 58 -7.71 -0.66 12.76
C LYS A 58 -7.34 0.06 14.06
N MET A 59 -6.10 0.55 14.18
CA MET A 59 -5.65 1.33 15.34
C MET A 59 -6.06 2.81 15.27
N LEU A 60 -6.42 3.31 14.07
CA LEU A 60 -6.79 4.69 13.89
C LEU A 60 -8.01 5.03 14.75
N ASN A 61 -7.89 6.13 15.47
CA ASN A 61 -8.93 6.73 16.27
C ASN A 61 -8.74 8.25 16.26
N LYS A 62 -9.71 9.00 16.77
CA LYS A 62 -9.69 10.48 16.73
C LYS A 62 -8.43 11.08 17.36
N ASN A 63 -7.99 10.56 18.50
CA ASN A 63 -6.83 11.08 19.23
C ASN A 63 -5.54 10.77 18.49
N LEU A 64 -5.41 9.55 17.96
CA LEU A 64 -4.25 9.16 17.17
C LEU A 64 -4.16 9.96 15.86
N LEU A 65 -5.28 10.20 15.17
CA LEU A 65 -5.31 11.05 13.96
C LEU A 65 -4.86 12.48 14.26
N ARG A 66 -5.37 13.08 15.34
CA ARG A 66 -4.89 14.39 15.82
C ARG A 66 -3.38 14.39 16.07
N TYR A 67 -2.87 13.32 16.68
CA TYR A 67 -1.45 13.18 16.98
C TYR A 67 -0.58 13.01 15.72
N ILE A 68 -1.07 12.27 14.72
CA ILE A 68 -0.42 12.06 13.43
C ILE A 68 -0.31 13.38 12.65
N VAL A 69 -1.37 14.21 12.63
CA VAL A 69 -1.39 15.50 11.91
C VAL A 69 -0.14 16.32 12.22
N LEU A 70 0.21 16.44 13.50
CA LEU A 70 1.30 17.30 13.98
C LEU A 70 2.71 16.78 13.60
N ARG A 71 2.82 15.49 13.29
CA ARG A 71 4.09 14.78 13.04
C ARG A 71 4.25 14.33 11.60
N PHE A 72 3.22 14.46 10.78
CA PHE A 72 3.17 13.87 9.44
C PHE A 72 4.37 14.30 8.57
N ARG A 73 4.73 15.59 8.57
CA ARG A 73 5.82 16.14 7.75
C ARG A 73 7.22 15.66 8.16
N GLN A 74 7.39 15.24 9.40
CA GLN A 74 8.68 14.80 9.94
C GLN A 74 9.00 13.35 9.61
N LEU A 75 8.02 12.60 9.13
CA LEU A 75 8.19 11.20 8.77
C LEU A 75 8.94 11.05 7.44
N SER A 76 9.66 9.93 7.28
CA SER A 76 10.24 9.57 5.99
C SER A 76 9.14 9.40 4.93
N ALA A 77 9.47 9.67 3.67
CA ALA A 77 8.50 9.56 2.57
C ALA A 77 7.80 8.19 2.50
N PRO A 78 8.49 7.05 2.68
CA PRO A 78 7.83 5.73 2.70
C PRO A 78 6.77 5.61 3.79
N LEU A 79 7.03 6.13 5.00
CA LEU A 79 6.06 6.09 6.09
C LEU A 79 4.86 6.99 5.79
N ARG A 80 5.09 8.20 5.27
CA ARG A 80 4.00 9.10 4.82
C ARG A 80 3.10 8.45 3.78
N VAL A 81 3.67 7.81 2.77
CA VAL A 81 2.90 7.05 1.76
C VAL A 81 2.06 5.97 2.44
N ARG A 82 2.64 5.18 3.35
CA ARG A 82 1.91 4.08 4.01
C ARG A 82 0.83 4.54 4.99
N ILE A 83 1.00 5.72 5.62
CA ILE A 83 -0.06 6.38 6.38
C ILE A 83 -1.22 6.71 5.45
N LEU A 84 -0.95 7.36 4.32
CA LEU A 84 -1.98 7.69 3.32
C LEU A 84 -2.66 6.41 2.79
N THR A 85 -1.91 5.32 2.57
CA THR A 85 -2.48 4.01 2.20
C THR A 85 -3.38 3.44 3.27
N SER A 86 -3.05 3.63 4.56
CA SER A 86 -3.92 3.15 5.65
C SER A 86 -5.29 3.82 5.65
N PHE A 87 -5.39 5.06 5.15
CA PHE A 87 -6.66 5.76 5.07
C PHE A 87 -7.65 5.12 4.10
N LEU A 88 -7.19 4.38 3.09
CA LEU A 88 -8.09 3.63 2.20
C LEU A 88 -8.83 2.49 2.93
N TYR A 89 -8.36 2.10 4.12
CA TYR A 89 -8.96 1.06 4.96
C TYR A 89 -9.65 1.64 6.19
N ILE A 90 -9.79 2.97 6.30
CA ILE A 90 -10.37 3.60 7.49
C ILE A 90 -11.85 3.23 7.61
N LYS A 91 -12.33 3.11 8.86
CA LYS A 91 -13.75 2.88 9.10
C LYS A 91 -14.56 4.12 8.69
N GLU A 92 -15.71 3.90 8.07
CA GLU A 92 -16.55 4.97 7.50
C GLU A 92 -16.94 6.04 8.53
N TYR A 93 -17.38 5.65 9.73
CA TYR A 93 -17.71 6.60 10.79
C TYR A 93 -16.51 7.49 11.15
N LEU A 94 -15.30 6.91 11.20
CA LEU A 94 -14.08 7.63 11.57
C LEU A 94 -13.64 8.58 10.45
N ARG A 95 -13.86 8.19 9.18
CA ARG A 95 -13.64 9.05 8.00
C ARG A 95 -14.44 10.34 8.09
N ILE A 96 -15.72 10.22 8.45
CA ILE A 96 -16.65 11.34 8.58
C ILE A 96 -16.30 12.17 9.82
N ASP A 97 -16.17 11.53 10.99
CA ASP A 97 -15.94 12.21 12.27
C ASP A 97 -14.60 12.95 12.34
N CYS A 98 -13.58 12.42 11.66
CA CYS A 98 -12.22 12.98 11.65
C CYS A 98 -11.84 13.59 10.29
N GLN A 99 -12.82 13.94 9.47
CA GLN A 99 -12.58 14.48 8.12
C GLN A 99 -11.66 15.72 8.15
N LYS A 100 -11.82 16.59 9.15
CA LYS A 100 -10.96 17.77 9.35
C LYS A 100 -9.48 17.41 9.47
N GLN A 101 -9.14 16.43 10.32
CA GLN A 101 -7.77 15.95 10.51
C GLN A 101 -7.24 15.27 9.25
N LEU A 102 -8.05 14.43 8.61
CA LEU A 102 -7.66 13.70 7.40
C LEU A 102 -7.37 14.65 6.23
N VAL A 103 -8.25 15.63 5.99
CA VAL A 103 -8.04 16.67 4.97
C VAL A 103 -6.79 17.49 5.26
N ARG A 104 -6.48 17.74 6.53
CA ARG A 104 -5.26 18.46 6.91
C ARG A 104 -3.99 17.67 6.59
N ILE A 105 -3.98 16.37 6.83
CA ILE A 105 -2.89 15.48 6.39
C ILE A 105 -2.77 15.49 4.86
N LEU A 106 -3.89 15.47 4.14
CA LEU A 106 -3.89 15.55 2.68
C LEU A 106 -3.31 16.87 2.16
N LYS A 107 -3.55 18.00 2.82
CA LYS A 107 -2.93 19.29 2.46
C LYS A 107 -1.40 19.22 2.57
N PHE A 108 -0.87 18.57 3.60
CA PHE A 108 0.58 18.35 3.71
C PHE A 108 1.10 17.46 2.58
N ALA A 109 0.35 16.41 2.23
CA ALA A 109 0.71 15.52 1.13
C ALA A 109 0.70 16.24 -0.23
N GLU A 110 -0.19 17.21 -0.46
CA GLU A 110 -0.27 17.97 -1.72
C GLU A 110 0.99 18.79 -2.00
N THR A 111 1.57 19.40 -0.96
CA THR A 111 2.78 20.24 -1.06
C THR A 111 4.06 19.49 -0.73
N ASP A 112 4.01 18.16 -0.65
CA ASP A 112 5.14 17.34 -0.25
C ASP A 112 6.29 17.42 -1.27
N ALA A 113 7.54 17.38 -0.81
CA ALA A 113 8.70 17.34 -1.71
C ALA A 113 8.77 16.01 -2.49
N ASN A 114 8.31 14.91 -1.89
CA ASN A 114 8.35 13.58 -2.51
C ASN A 114 7.13 13.34 -3.42
N GLU A 115 7.38 12.94 -4.66
CA GLU A 115 6.31 12.73 -5.65
C GLU A 115 5.33 11.63 -5.27
N TRP A 116 5.80 10.52 -4.69
CA TRP A 116 4.94 9.42 -4.26
C TRP A 116 3.97 9.85 -3.19
N VAL A 117 4.40 10.70 -2.25
CA VAL A 117 3.50 11.26 -1.22
C VAL A 117 2.44 12.15 -1.88
N ARG A 118 2.82 13.03 -2.82
CA ARG A 118 1.86 13.87 -3.57
C ARG A 118 0.85 13.04 -4.35
N LYS A 119 1.32 12.03 -5.10
CA LYS A 119 0.46 11.16 -5.91
C LYS A 119 -0.49 10.36 -5.04
N MET A 120 0.00 9.81 -3.92
CA MET A 120 -0.86 9.10 -2.96
C MET A 120 -1.87 10.03 -2.29
N GLY A 121 -1.47 11.25 -1.94
CA GLY A 121 -2.39 12.26 -1.40
C GLY A 121 -3.52 12.59 -2.37
N LYS A 122 -3.21 12.81 -3.65
CA LYS A 122 -4.21 13.01 -4.71
C LYS A 122 -5.15 11.81 -4.85
N LEU A 123 -4.62 10.59 -4.82
CA LEU A 123 -5.39 9.35 -4.92
C LEU A 123 -6.41 9.20 -3.79
N VAL A 124 -5.98 9.50 -2.55
CA VAL A 124 -6.79 9.28 -1.33
C VAL A 124 -7.80 10.40 -1.12
N LYS A 125 -7.56 11.61 -1.64
CA LYS A 125 -8.38 12.79 -1.39
C LYS A 125 -9.87 12.63 -1.76
N PRO A 126 -10.25 12.13 -2.94
CA PRO A 126 -11.66 11.89 -3.26
C PRO A 126 -12.34 10.93 -2.29
N TYR A 127 -11.64 9.87 -1.89
CA TYR A 127 -12.15 8.90 -0.94
C TYR A 127 -12.40 9.52 0.44
N ILE A 128 -11.48 10.33 0.97
CA ILE A 128 -11.70 11.03 2.24
C ILE A 128 -12.91 11.98 2.17
N ASN A 129 -13.10 12.66 1.03
CA ASN A 129 -14.18 13.62 0.88
C ASN A 129 -15.55 12.94 0.66
N THR A 130 -15.59 11.88 -0.14
CA THR A 130 -16.85 11.33 -0.68
C THR A 130 -17.11 9.88 -0.31
N GLY A 131 -16.12 9.15 0.17
CA GLY A 131 -16.16 7.70 0.41
C GLY A 131 -15.87 6.87 -0.84
N ILE A 132 -15.63 7.50 -1.99
CA ILE A 132 -15.42 6.83 -3.28
C ILE A 132 -14.09 7.28 -3.89
N ILE A 133 -13.33 6.32 -4.44
CA ILE A 133 -12.16 6.62 -5.28
C ILE A 133 -12.67 6.89 -6.69
N ASP A 134 -12.52 8.13 -7.16
CA ASP A 134 -12.85 8.52 -8.54
C ASP A 134 -11.59 8.98 -9.27
N LEU A 135 -11.10 8.16 -10.20
CA LEU A 135 -9.89 8.43 -10.98
C LEU A 135 -9.99 9.74 -11.78
N ARG A 136 -11.20 10.17 -12.14
CA ARG A 136 -11.45 11.45 -12.83
C ARG A 136 -11.18 12.67 -11.95
N LEU A 137 -11.08 12.48 -10.63
CA LEU A 137 -10.78 13.56 -9.68
C LEU A 137 -9.31 13.57 -9.24
N ILE A 138 -8.52 12.57 -9.63
CA ILE A 138 -7.19 12.30 -9.09
C ILE A 138 -6.09 12.89 -9.99
N ASP A 139 -6.12 12.57 -11.29
CA ASP A 139 -5.10 13.01 -12.23
C ASP A 139 -5.58 12.92 -13.68
N THR A 140 -6.54 13.76 -14.05
CA THR A 140 -7.12 13.80 -15.40
C THR A 140 -6.08 14.08 -16.47
N GLU A 141 -5.07 14.90 -16.18
CA GLU A 141 -4.00 15.22 -17.12
C GLU A 141 -3.09 14.01 -17.37
N THR A 142 -2.66 13.31 -16.32
CA THR A 142 -1.86 12.09 -16.49
C THR A 142 -2.69 10.98 -17.13
N ALA A 143 -3.95 10.81 -16.74
CA ALA A 143 -4.85 9.85 -17.36
C ALA A 143 -5.03 10.17 -18.85
N PHE A 144 -5.23 11.45 -19.20
CA PHE A 144 -5.35 11.90 -20.59
C PHE A 144 -4.07 11.64 -21.38
N ARG A 145 -2.88 11.91 -20.82
CA ARG A 145 -1.60 11.60 -21.46
C ARG A 145 -1.41 10.10 -21.71
N ILE A 146 -1.77 9.27 -20.73
CA ILE A 146 -1.70 7.80 -20.87
C ILE A 146 -2.65 7.35 -21.97
N ILE A 147 -3.91 7.82 -21.95
CA ILE A 147 -4.92 7.47 -22.96
C ILE A 147 -4.43 7.90 -24.35
N THR A 148 -3.99 9.15 -24.50
CA THR A 148 -3.48 9.68 -25.78
C THR A 148 -2.30 8.86 -26.31
N PHE A 149 -1.35 8.52 -25.43
CA PHE A 149 -0.21 7.68 -25.80
C PHE A 149 -0.65 6.27 -26.25
N LEU A 150 -1.62 5.67 -25.57
CA LEU A 150 -2.17 4.37 -25.95
C LEU A 150 -2.92 4.45 -27.29
N ASP A 151 -3.66 5.52 -27.55
CA ASP A 151 -4.39 5.77 -28.80
C ASP A 151 -3.43 5.93 -29.98
N GLU A 152 -2.37 6.72 -29.80
CA GLU A 152 -1.31 6.89 -30.80
C GLU A 152 -0.66 5.54 -31.14
N LYS A 153 -0.38 4.71 -30.12
CA LYS A 153 0.20 3.37 -30.33
C LYS A 153 -0.73 2.41 -31.06
N LEU A 154 -2.03 2.50 -30.80
CA LEU A 154 -3.07 1.70 -31.47
C LEU A 154 -3.21 2.11 -32.95
N LEU A 155 -3.14 3.41 -33.23
CA LEU A 155 -3.14 3.92 -34.61
C LEU A 155 -1.87 3.51 -35.37
N GLU A 156 -0.72 3.48 -34.71
CA GLU A 156 0.55 3.02 -35.30
C GLU A 156 0.58 1.52 -35.60
N SER A 157 -0.06 0.68 -34.77
CA SER A 157 -0.06 -0.78 -34.95
C SER A 157 -1.03 -1.26 -36.04
N GLY A 158 -2.03 -0.45 -36.40
CA GLY A 158 -3.07 -0.83 -37.36
C GLY A 158 -4.08 -1.85 -36.81
N ASP A 159 -4.00 -2.19 -35.52
CA ASP A 159 -4.94 -3.07 -34.84
C ASP A 159 -6.19 -2.29 -34.42
N ALA A 160 -7.35 -2.95 -34.50
CA ALA A 160 -8.63 -2.36 -34.12
C ALA A 160 -8.89 -2.34 -32.59
N GLU A 161 -8.03 -2.97 -31.81
CA GLU A 161 -8.18 -3.11 -30.36
C GLU A 161 -6.87 -2.82 -29.63
N TYR A 162 -6.95 -2.23 -28.42
CA TYR A 162 -5.77 -2.14 -27.55
C TYR A 162 -5.31 -3.55 -27.24
N VAL A 163 -4.01 -3.81 -27.40
CA VAL A 163 -3.40 -5.06 -26.94
C VAL A 163 -3.69 -5.18 -25.44
N ARG A 164 -4.65 -6.03 -25.08
CA ARG A 164 -4.85 -6.40 -23.68
C ARG A 164 -3.58 -7.07 -23.25
N LYS A 165 -2.85 -6.42 -22.36
CA LYS A 165 -1.81 -7.11 -21.62
C LYS A 165 -2.51 -8.25 -20.89
N SER A 166 -2.03 -9.46 -21.15
CA SER A 166 -2.35 -10.66 -20.40
C SER A 166 -2.52 -10.34 -18.92
N GLY A 167 -3.61 -10.81 -18.31
CA GLY A 167 -3.85 -10.63 -16.88
C GLY A 167 -2.65 -11.12 -16.08
N ILE A 168 -2.47 -10.65 -14.84
CA ILE A 168 -1.34 -11.10 -14.00
C ILE A 168 -1.31 -12.63 -13.90
N ASP A 169 -2.49 -13.25 -13.96
CA ASP A 169 -2.70 -14.70 -13.96
C ASP A 169 -2.05 -15.38 -15.19
N GLU A 170 -2.07 -14.74 -16.36
CA GLU A 170 -1.46 -15.26 -17.60
C GLU A 170 0.07 -15.11 -17.61
N VAL A 171 0.64 -14.15 -16.89
CA VAL A 171 2.10 -14.00 -16.75
C VAL A 171 2.71 -15.13 -15.90
N HIS A 172 1.89 -15.79 -15.07
CA HIS A 172 2.30 -16.88 -14.18
C HIS A 172 1.86 -18.27 -14.66
N ILE A 173 1.03 -18.36 -15.70
CA ILE A 173 0.80 -19.62 -16.40
C ILE A 173 2.00 -19.82 -17.32
N CYS A 174 2.98 -20.59 -16.85
CA CYS A 174 4.02 -21.11 -17.73
C CYS A 174 3.34 -21.81 -18.90
N ASN A 175 3.37 -21.21 -20.09
CA ASN A 175 2.89 -21.86 -21.30
C ASN A 175 3.81 -23.07 -21.54
N PRO A 176 3.33 -24.32 -21.43
CA PRO A 176 4.20 -25.49 -21.55
C PRO A 176 4.85 -25.60 -22.94
N ASN A 177 4.33 -24.85 -23.91
CA ASN A 177 4.79 -24.85 -25.29
C ASN A 177 5.84 -23.78 -25.61
N ASP A 178 6.09 -22.81 -24.71
CA ASP A 178 7.03 -21.70 -24.95
C ASP A 178 8.44 -21.95 -24.40
N PHE A 179 8.73 -23.15 -23.88
CA PHE A 179 10.08 -23.52 -23.47
C PHE A 179 10.92 -23.98 -24.67
N ASP A 180 11.50 -23.01 -25.38
CA ASP A 180 12.63 -23.26 -26.28
C ASP A 180 13.85 -23.72 -25.45
N PHE A 181 14.19 -25.00 -25.60
CA PHE A 181 15.27 -25.69 -24.88
C PHE A 181 16.69 -25.15 -25.14
N GLU A 182 16.86 -24.10 -25.95
CA GLU A 182 18.17 -23.68 -26.46
C GLU A 182 18.96 -22.74 -25.53
N HIS A 183 18.37 -22.20 -24.44
CA HIS A 183 19.02 -21.15 -23.62
C HIS A 183 19.39 -21.56 -22.18
N MET A 184 19.41 -22.85 -21.85
CA MET A 184 19.77 -23.38 -20.52
C MET A 184 21.27 -23.29 -20.15
N ASN A 185 21.98 -22.23 -20.57
CA ASN A 185 23.38 -22.01 -20.18
C ASN A 185 23.65 -20.67 -19.47
N GLU A 186 22.64 -19.85 -19.24
CA GLU A 186 22.81 -18.64 -18.42
C GLU A 186 22.13 -18.83 -17.07
N ILE A 187 22.96 -19.05 -16.05
CA ILE A 187 22.55 -19.01 -14.65
C ILE A 187 22.12 -17.56 -14.34
N ILE A 188 20.81 -17.30 -14.38
CA ILE A 188 20.25 -16.02 -13.98
C ILE A 188 20.15 -15.99 -12.45
N LYS A 189 20.72 -14.92 -11.90
CA LYS A 189 20.91 -14.65 -10.48
C LYS A 189 19.59 -14.47 -9.74
N ASP A 190 19.44 -15.26 -8.68
CA ASP A 190 19.03 -14.89 -7.31
C ASP A 190 18.16 -13.63 -7.17
N ASP A 191 16.94 -13.68 -7.67
CA ASP A 191 15.83 -12.83 -7.24
C ASP A 191 14.86 -13.66 -6.39
N GLU A 192 14.45 -13.09 -5.25
CA GLU A 192 13.61 -13.66 -4.18
C GLU A 192 12.29 -14.28 -4.70
N TYR A 193 11.90 -13.97 -5.93
CA TYR A 193 10.76 -14.55 -6.65
C TYR A 193 10.99 -15.97 -7.16
N THR A 194 12.24 -16.42 -7.36
CA THR A 194 12.56 -17.82 -7.73
C THR A 194 12.32 -18.84 -6.60
N LEU A 195 12.06 -18.36 -5.37
CA LEU A 195 11.69 -19.21 -4.24
C LEU A 195 10.22 -19.69 -4.30
N TYR A 196 9.39 -19.02 -5.10
CA TYR A 196 7.96 -19.31 -5.22
C TYR A 196 7.57 -19.95 -6.56
N THR A 197 8.52 -20.13 -7.49
CA THR A 197 8.30 -20.94 -8.68
C THR A 197 8.08 -22.38 -8.25
N PRO A 198 7.00 -23.06 -8.69
CA PRO A 198 6.88 -24.49 -8.52
C PRO A 198 8.10 -25.13 -9.17
N ARG A 199 9.04 -25.64 -8.36
CA ARG A 199 10.17 -26.38 -8.91
C ARG A 199 9.58 -27.60 -9.58
N HIS A 200 9.94 -27.83 -10.86
CA HIS A 200 9.59 -28.99 -11.69
C HIS A 200 9.59 -30.34 -10.97
N ASN A 201 10.36 -30.43 -9.86
CA ASN A 201 10.40 -31.56 -8.96
C ASN A 201 9.05 -31.88 -8.26
N PHE A 202 8.11 -30.95 -8.13
CA PHE A 202 6.84 -31.22 -7.42
C PHE A 202 5.86 -32.03 -8.28
N ASP A 203 5.79 -31.76 -9.58
CA ASP A 203 4.99 -32.55 -10.52
C ASP A 203 5.57 -33.96 -10.70
N TYR A 204 6.90 -34.08 -10.81
CA TYR A 204 7.58 -35.37 -10.86
C TYR A 204 7.42 -36.17 -9.56
N LEU A 205 7.42 -35.48 -8.41
CA LEU A 205 7.14 -36.10 -7.12
C LEU A 205 5.69 -36.59 -7.05
N GLY A 206 4.74 -35.82 -7.57
CA GLY A 206 3.33 -36.21 -7.69
C GLY A 206 3.15 -37.48 -8.52
N GLU A 207 3.70 -37.52 -9.74
CA GLU A 207 3.64 -38.70 -10.61
C GLU A 207 4.33 -39.92 -10.00
N THR A 208 5.44 -39.71 -9.27
CA THR A 208 6.16 -40.79 -8.59
C THR A 208 5.34 -41.37 -7.44
N ILE A 209 4.68 -40.52 -6.65
CA ILE A 209 3.79 -40.94 -5.56
C ILE A 209 2.58 -41.69 -6.13
N GLU A 210 1.98 -41.19 -7.20
CA GLU A 210 0.83 -41.82 -7.86
C GLU A 210 1.19 -43.20 -8.42
N LYS A 211 2.32 -43.32 -9.13
CA LYS A 211 2.83 -44.62 -9.60
C LYS A 211 3.07 -45.59 -8.46
N ARG A 212 3.65 -45.13 -7.35
CA ARG A 212 3.91 -45.96 -6.17
C ARG A 212 2.60 -46.44 -5.54
N GLY A 213 1.62 -45.54 -5.40
CA GLY A 213 0.29 -45.86 -4.87
C GLY A 213 -0.43 -46.89 -5.73
N LEU A 214 -0.41 -46.73 -7.05
CA LEU A 214 -1.01 -47.67 -8.01
C LEU A 214 -0.32 -49.04 -7.97
N TYR A 215 1.00 -49.08 -7.83
CA TYR A 215 1.76 -50.32 -7.72
C TYR A 215 1.41 -51.08 -6.42
N SER A 216 1.40 -50.39 -5.28
CA SER A 216 1.01 -50.97 -3.99
C SER A 216 -0.44 -51.44 -3.97
N LEU A 217 -1.36 -50.70 -4.61
CA LEU A 217 -2.74 -51.15 -4.79
C LEU A 217 -2.77 -52.46 -5.59
N ARG A 218 -2.07 -52.50 -6.73
CA ARG A 218 -2.06 -53.67 -7.61
C ARG A 218 -1.45 -54.90 -6.95
N GLU A 219 -0.44 -54.74 -6.10
CA GLU A 219 0.11 -55.84 -5.29
C GLU A 219 -0.88 -56.32 -4.22
N SER A 220 -1.63 -55.40 -3.59
CA SER A 220 -2.66 -55.77 -2.61
C SER A 220 -3.87 -56.53 -3.18
N TYR A 221 -4.14 -56.39 -4.48
CA TYR A 221 -5.20 -57.14 -5.20
C TYR A 221 -4.73 -58.49 -5.78
N ASN A 222 -3.42 -58.76 -5.78
CA ASN A 222 -2.84 -60.00 -6.30
C ASN A 222 -2.40 -60.98 -5.19
N HIS A 223 -2.78 -60.69 -3.94
CA HIS A 223 -2.72 -61.60 -2.78
C HIS A 223 -4.13 -61.88 -2.28
#